data_AF-A0A6B0GRQ8-F1
#
_entry.id   AF-A0A6B0GRQ8-F1
#
_cell.length_a   1.000
_cell.length_b   1.000
_cell.length_c   1.000
_cell.angle_alpha   90.00
_cell.angle_beta   90.00
_cell.angle_gamma   90.00
#
_symmetry.space_group_name_H-M   'P 1'
#
loop_
_entity.id
_entity.type
_entity.pdbx_description
1 polymer ?
#
loop_
_entity_poly.entity_id
_entity_poly.type
_entity_poly.pdbx_seq_one_letter_code
_entity_poly.pdbx_strand_id
1 'polypeptide(L)' 'MYDTENYEKSNREAAITGPIPEYDRYGRSTSVYYHRCSGCGVEALRRVDVQTHCRCGEGR' A
#
# COMPACT_ATOMS: atom_id res chain seq x y z
N MET A 1 -9.88 25.03 -0.46
CA MET A 1 -10.45 23.93 0.33
C MET A 1 -10.30 22.69 -0.53
N TYR A 2 -9.52 21.70 -0.10
CA TYR A 2 -9.53 20.41 -0.79
C TYR A 2 -10.81 19.69 -0.38
N ASP A 3 -11.62 19.30 -1.37
CA ASP A 3 -12.91 18.63 -1.15
C ASP A 3 -12.69 17.29 -0.44
N THR A 4 -13.10 17.25 0.84
CA THR A 4 -13.07 16.06 1.71
C THR A 4 -13.78 14.85 1.06
N GLU A 5 -14.75 15.10 0.19
CA GLU A 5 -15.52 14.06 -0.51
C GLU A 5 -14.67 13.23 -1.49
N ASN A 6 -13.58 13.80 -2.04
CA ASN A 6 -12.65 13.07 -2.92
C ASN A 6 -11.69 12.19 -2.12
N TYR A 7 -11.28 12.65 -0.93
CA TYR A 7 -10.41 11.92 -0.02
C TYR A 7 -11.05 10.62 0.47
N GLU A 8 -12.34 10.66 0.83
CA GLU A 8 -13.05 9.46 1.30
C GLU A 8 -13.37 8.46 0.18
N LYS A 9 -13.62 8.93 -1.04
CA LYS A 9 -13.87 8.05 -2.19
C LYS A 9 -12.59 7.34 -2.64
N SER A 10 -11.44 8.04 -2.60
CA SER A 10 -10.10 7.44 -2.73
C SER A 10 -9.76 6.44 -1.62
N ASN A 11 -10.41 6.54 -0.45
CA ASN A 11 -10.10 5.70 0.71
C ASN A 11 -10.83 4.33 0.66
N ARG A 12 -11.81 4.17 -0.24
CA ARG A 12 -12.55 2.91 -0.46
C ARG A 12 -11.90 2.01 -1.50
N GLU A 13 -10.98 2.53 -2.30
CA GLU A 13 -10.00 1.73 -3.00
C GLU A 13 -8.79 1.65 -2.10
N ALA A 14 -8.44 0.45 -1.63
CA ALA A 14 -7.16 0.27 -0.96
C ALA A 14 -6.01 0.79 -1.84
N ALA A 15 -5.53 2.00 -1.56
CA ALA A 15 -4.47 2.59 -2.33
C ALA A 15 -3.19 1.79 -2.05
N ILE A 16 -2.81 0.94 -3.00
CA ILE A 16 -1.53 0.25 -2.95
C ILE A 16 -0.43 1.31 -3.07
N THR A 17 0.23 1.56 -1.95
CA THR A 17 1.35 2.50 -1.78
C THR A 17 2.67 1.82 -2.18
N GLY A 18 3.59 2.60 -2.74
CA GLY A 18 4.94 2.16 -3.09
C GLY A 18 5.30 2.45 -4.55
N PRO A 19 6.52 2.13 -4.99
CA PRO A 19 7.54 1.35 -4.27
C PRO A 19 8.06 2.04 -3.01
N ILE A 20 8.09 1.31 -1.89
CA ILE A 20 8.60 1.74 -0.59
C ILE A 20 9.99 1.12 -0.42
N PRO A 21 11.05 1.91 -0.21
CA PRO A 21 12.39 1.37 0.03
C PRO A 21 12.44 0.68 1.40
N GLU A 22 13.03 -0.51 1.43
CA GLU A 22 13.37 -1.20 2.68
C GLU A 22 14.73 -0.70 3.19
N TYR A 23 14.82 -0.59 4.51
CA TYR A 23 16.04 -0.22 5.22
C TYR A 23 16.38 -1.28 6.26
N ASP A 24 17.68 -1.55 6.45
CA ASP A 24 18.17 -2.43 7.49
C ASP A 24 18.03 -1.80 8.90
N ARG A 25 18.38 -2.56 9.94
CA ARG A 25 18.39 -2.09 11.34
C ARG A 25 19.31 -0.89 11.60
N TYR A 26 20.19 -0.54 10.66
CA TYR A 26 21.11 0.59 10.75
C TYR A 26 20.65 1.76 9.88
N GLY A 27 19.45 1.69 9.28
CA GLY A 27 18.88 2.73 8.42
C GLY A 27 19.48 2.78 7.01
N ARG A 28 20.21 1.74 6.57
CA ARG A 28 20.78 1.67 5.23
C ARG A 28 19.81 1.00 4.28
N SER A 29 19.66 1.54 3.06
CA SER A 29 18.80 0.92 2.06
C SER A 29 19.29 -0.48 1.71
N THR A 30 18.38 -1.44 1.67
CA THR A 30 18.69 -2.83 1.27
C THR A 30 18.64 -3.02 -0.25
N SER A 31 18.34 -1.95 -1.01
CA SER A 31 17.99 -1.99 -2.44
C SER A 31 16.73 -2.80 -2.77
N VAL A 32 15.99 -3.25 -1.75
CA VAL A 32 14.69 -3.89 -1.90
C VAL A 32 13.61 -2.83 -1.84
N TYR A 33 12.62 -2.97 -2.73
CA TYR A 33 11.43 -2.14 -2.75
C TYR A 33 10.21 -3.02 -2.65
N TYR A 34 9.23 -2.59 -1.86
CA TYR A 34 7.98 -3.29 -1.69
C TYR A 34 6.78 -2.37 -1.92
N HIS A 35 5.64 -2.97 -2.19
CA HIS A 35 4.35 -2.30 -2.24
C HIS A 35 3.56 -2.71 -1.00
N ARG A 36 2.73 -1.81 -0.48
CA ARG A 36 1.88 -2.05 0.69
C ARG A 36 0.46 -1.58 0.39
N CYS A 37 -0.55 -2.38 0.73
CA CYS A 37 -1.92 -1.90 0.81
C CYS A 37 -2.12 -1.08 2.08
N SER A 38 -2.51 0.20 1.97
CA SER A 38 -2.79 1.05 3.12
C SER A 38 -4.01 0.61 3.94
N GLY A 39 -4.94 -0.14 3.33
CA GLY A 39 -6.17 -0.59 3.98
C GLY A 39 -6.03 -1.90 4.77
N CYS A 40 -5.38 -2.93 4.22
CA CYS A 40 -5.25 -4.26 4.87
C CYS A 40 -3.83 -4.60 5.33
N GLY A 41 -2.84 -3.77 4.99
CA GLY A 41 -1.46 -3.96 5.41
C GLY A 41 -0.68 -5.05 4.67
N VAL A 42 -1.24 -5.68 3.63
CA VAL A 42 -0.50 -6.69 2.85
C VAL A 42 0.68 -6.04 2.12
N GLU A 43 1.81 -6.74 2.10
CA GLU A 43 3.06 -6.29 1.50
C GLU A 43 3.62 -7.33 0.54
N ALA A 44 4.17 -6.86 -0.58
CA ALA A 44 4.88 -7.73 -1.52
C ALA A 44 5.85 -6.93 -2.38
N LEU A 45 6.86 -7.61 -2.94
CA LEU A 45 7.85 -6.99 -3.82
C LEU A 45 7.24 -6.49 -5.14
N ARG A 46 6.15 -7.12 -5.61
CA ARG A 46 5.45 -6.71 -6.83
C ARG A 46 4.07 -6.17 -6.50
N ARG A 47 3.67 -5.10 -7.19
CA ARG A 47 2.33 -4.49 -7.05
C ARG A 47 1.19 -5.49 -7.29
N VAL A 48 1.36 -6.39 -8.25
CA VAL A 48 0.35 -7.41 -8.58
C VAL A 48 0.11 -8.38 -7.43
N ASP A 49 1.15 -8.76 -6.69
CA ASP A 49 1.02 -9.68 -5.57
C ASP A 49 0.25 -9.02 -4.41
N VAL A 50 0.47 -7.72 -4.18
CA VAL A 50 -0.35 -6.94 -3.24
C VAL A 50 -1.80 -6.91 -3.69
N GLN A 51 -2.07 -6.72 -4.99
CA GLN A 51 -3.44 -6.70 -5.52
C GLN A 51 -4.15 -8.05 -5.36
N THR A 52 -3.45 -9.15 -5.62
CA THR A 52 -3.99 -10.52 -5.46
C THR A 52 -4.30 -10.86 -4.01
N HIS A 53 -3.52 -10.37 -3.05
CA HIS A 53 -3.71 -10.67 -1.64
C HIS A 53 -4.43 -9.54 -0.85
N CYS A 54 -4.80 -8.45 -1.52
CA CYS A 54 -5.52 -7.34 -0.91
C CYS A 54 -6.98 -7.73 -0.60
N ARG A 55 -7.39 -7.55 0.66
CA ARG A 55 -8.75 -7.89 1.12
C ARG A 55 -9.68 -6.71 1.33
N CYS A 56 -9.30 -5.51 0.90
CA CYS A 56 -10.05 -4.27 1.20
C CYS A 56 -11.37 -4.11 0.43
N GLY A 57 -11.72 -5.05 -0.45
CA GLY A 57 -13.02 -5.12 -1.13
C GLY A 57 -13.78 -6.42 -0.91
N GLU A 58 -13.23 -7.39 -0.16
CA GLU A 58 -13.83 -8.72 0.03
C GLU A 58 -14.80 -8.80 1.23
N GLY A 59 -15.41 -7.67 1.62
CA GLY A 59 -16.55 -7.65 2.53
C GLY A 59 -16.29 -7.03 3.91
N ARG A 60 -16.95 -5.90 4.14
CA ARG A 60 -17.64 -5.62 5.40
C ARG A 60 -19.07 -5.26 5.07
#